data_AF-A0A9E5KDD9-F1
#
_entry.id   AF-A0A9E5KDD9-F1
#
_cell.length_a   1.000
_cell.length_b   1.000
_cell.length_c   1.000
_cell.angle_alpha   90.00
_cell.angle_beta   90.00
_cell.angle_gamma   90.00
#
_symmetry.space_group_name_H-M   'P 1'
#
loop_
_entity.id
_entity.type
_entity.pdbx_description
1 polymer ?
#
loop_
_entity_poly.entity_id
_entity_poly.type
_entity_poly.pdbx_seq_one_letter_code
_entity_poly.pdbx_strand_id
1 'polypeptide(L)'
;MVAAAKPVLLSADDTGLPDNVTSKQIVRIDVGGLANVAVGNLLRLVDGSGATLAEFTMDAATVAAGTHQFTLGSIANPFDEGTYTIFAVTVDTSINDKATSTGSLALTIDKRVPGAPSTPNLLATHDKGASSTDNITNKNASLSFEIRLPDQVPLAKSGDTLQLFVASTPTAVGTKVASLVLSSLTNPQLLTLSSTP
;
A
#
# COMPACT_ATOMS: atom_id res chain seq x y z
N MET A 1 -17.71 -7.35 29.74
CA MET A 1 -16.30 -7.61 29.36
C MET A 1 -15.61 -6.33 28.87
N VAL A 2 -14.27 -6.28 28.85
CA VAL A 2 -13.48 -5.11 28.43
C VAL A 2 -13.25 -5.12 26.92
N ALA A 3 -13.50 -4.00 26.25
CA ALA A 3 -13.22 -3.84 24.82
C ALA A 3 -11.71 -3.69 24.57
N ALA A 4 -11.23 -4.33 23.50
CA ALA A 4 -9.88 -4.11 22.99
C ALA A 4 -9.71 -2.70 22.40
N ALA A 5 -8.46 -2.27 22.26
CA ALA A 5 -8.15 -1.07 21.49
C ALA A 5 -8.42 -1.27 20.00
N LYS A 6 -8.52 -0.16 19.23
CA LYS A 6 -8.55 -0.21 17.77
C LYS A 6 -7.37 -1.05 17.24
N PRO A 7 -7.62 -2.03 16.34
CA PRO A 7 -6.55 -2.74 15.65
C PRO A 7 -5.65 -1.79 14.84
N VAL A 8 -4.37 -2.10 14.76
CA VAL A 8 -3.37 -1.28 14.07
C VAL A 8 -2.56 -2.15 13.13
N LEU A 9 -2.45 -1.75 11.85
CA LEU A 9 -1.52 -2.35 10.91
C LEU A 9 -0.09 -2.04 11.37
N LEU A 10 0.76 -3.06 11.43
CA LEU A 10 2.16 -2.85 11.75
C LEU A 10 2.81 -1.97 10.68
N SER A 11 3.54 -0.92 11.08
CA SER A 11 4.14 0.05 10.15
C SER A 11 5.04 -0.58 9.09
N ALA A 12 5.73 -1.66 9.43
CA ALA A 12 6.57 -2.40 8.49
C ALA A 12 5.77 -3.05 7.35
N ASP A 13 4.47 -3.27 7.55
CA ASP A 13 3.57 -3.91 6.61
C ASP A 13 2.68 -2.92 5.84
N ASP A 14 2.72 -1.63 6.19
CA ASP A 14 2.14 -0.53 5.43
C ASP A 14 3.13 -0.10 4.33
N THR A 15 2.75 -0.18 3.04
CA THR A 15 3.70 0.08 1.94
C THR A 15 3.43 1.42 1.28
N GLY A 16 4.48 2.21 1.07
CA GLY A 16 4.34 3.53 0.47
C GLY A 16 4.10 4.59 1.53
N LEU A 17 2.92 5.21 1.54
CA LEU A 17 2.56 6.22 2.53
C LEU A 17 2.02 5.55 3.81
N PRO A 18 2.07 6.22 4.98
CA PRO A 18 1.52 5.69 6.22
C PRO A 18 -0.01 5.89 6.25
N ASP A 19 -0.74 5.12 5.45
CA ASP A 19 -2.18 5.26 5.23
C ASP A 19 -2.98 3.95 5.34
N ASN A 20 -2.34 2.85 5.77
CA ASN A 20 -2.88 1.49 5.82
C ASN A 20 -3.25 0.92 4.43
N VAL A 21 -2.57 1.38 3.38
CA VAL A 21 -2.62 0.79 2.03
C VAL A 21 -1.37 -0.05 1.82
N THR A 22 -1.54 -1.33 1.50
CA THR A 22 -0.40 -2.24 1.34
C THR A 22 -0.51 -3.14 0.13
N SER A 23 0.63 -3.32 -0.53
CA SER A 23 0.81 -4.33 -1.58
C SER A 23 1.25 -5.69 -1.03
N LYS A 24 1.48 -5.79 0.29
CA LYS A 24 1.82 -7.07 0.92
C LYS A 24 0.60 -7.97 0.98
N GLN A 25 0.83 -9.26 0.73
CA GLN A 25 -0.21 -10.28 0.88
C GLN A 25 -0.32 -10.79 2.33
N ILE A 26 0.78 -10.73 3.09
CA ILE A 26 0.82 -11.10 4.51
C ILE A 26 1.08 -9.84 5.31
N VAL A 27 0.23 -9.59 6.30
CA VAL A 27 0.30 -8.39 7.15
C VAL A 27 0.14 -8.76 8.61
N ARG A 28 0.75 -7.96 9.49
CA ARG A 28 0.64 -8.09 10.93
C ARG A 28 -0.23 -6.99 11.51
N ILE A 29 -1.18 -7.39 12.37
CA ILE A 29 -2.13 -6.50 13.02
C ILE A 29 -1.93 -6.58 14.53
N ASP A 30 -1.56 -5.47 15.14
CA ASP A 30 -1.44 -5.33 16.58
C ASP A 30 -2.78 -4.95 17.21
N VAL A 31 -3.11 -5.61 18.31
CA VAL A 31 -4.31 -5.35 19.12
C VAL A 31 -3.88 -5.12 20.56
N GLY A 32 -4.17 -3.94 21.10
CA GLY A 32 -3.88 -3.60 22.50
C GLY A 32 -5.13 -3.58 23.40
N GLY A 33 -4.96 -3.13 24.64
CA GLY A 33 -6.06 -3.01 25.61
C GLY A 33 -6.48 -4.34 26.23
N LEU A 34 -5.59 -5.33 26.24
CA LEU A 34 -5.92 -6.72 26.61
C LEU A 34 -5.64 -7.05 28.08
N ALA A 35 -5.07 -6.13 28.86
CA ALA A 35 -4.60 -6.38 30.22
C ALA A 35 -5.68 -6.83 31.22
N ASN A 36 -6.94 -6.55 30.91
CA ASN A 36 -8.10 -6.91 31.75
C ASN A 36 -9.01 -7.96 31.09
N VAL A 37 -8.53 -8.64 30.05
CA VAL A 37 -9.24 -9.77 29.45
C VAL A 37 -8.77 -11.04 30.16
N ALA A 38 -9.70 -11.88 30.62
CA ALA A 38 -9.34 -13.09 31.35
C ALA A 38 -8.61 -14.11 30.44
N VAL A 39 -7.67 -14.85 31.02
CA VAL A 39 -7.05 -16.02 30.37
C VAL A 39 -8.13 -17.04 30.04
N GLY A 40 -8.04 -17.65 28.86
CA GLY A 40 -9.04 -18.60 28.34
C GLY A 40 -10.17 -17.96 27.53
N ASN A 41 -10.38 -16.64 27.64
CA ASN A 41 -11.30 -15.93 26.74
C ASN A 41 -10.71 -15.83 25.33
N LEU A 42 -11.56 -15.57 24.33
CA LEU A 42 -11.11 -15.43 22.95
C LEU A 42 -10.86 -13.96 22.59
N LEU A 43 -9.86 -13.75 21.74
CA LEU A 43 -9.65 -12.54 20.95
C LEU A 43 -9.84 -12.89 19.48
N ARG A 44 -10.68 -12.15 18.78
CA ARG A 44 -10.97 -12.35 17.37
C ARG A 44 -10.70 -11.08 16.59
N LEU A 45 -10.13 -11.21 15.40
CA LEU A 45 -10.27 -10.19 14.38
C LEU A 45 -11.47 -10.56 13.51
N VAL A 46 -12.38 -9.62 13.31
CA VAL A 46 -13.56 -9.78 12.47
C VAL A 46 -13.64 -8.68 11.42
N ASP A 47 -14.21 -8.98 10.27
CA ASP A 47 -14.45 -7.97 9.23
C ASP A 47 -15.74 -7.17 9.48
N GLY A 48 -16.06 -6.24 8.59
CA GLY A 48 -17.26 -5.39 8.66
C GLY A 48 -18.58 -6.14 8.51
N SER A 49 -18.56 -7.39 8.00
CA SER A 49 -19.73 -8.28 7.96
C SER A 49 -19.88 -9.09 9.25
N GLY A 50 -18.86 -9.11 10.11
CA GLY A 50 -18.77 -9.93 11.31
C GLY A 50 -18.11 -11.30 11.09
N ALA A 51 -17.61 -11.59 9.88
CA ALA A 51 -16.88 -12.82 9.62
C ALA A 51 -15.54 -12.82 10.36
N THR A 52 -15.15 -13.96 10.91
CA THR A 52 -13.90 -14.08 11.67
C THR A 52 -12.72 -14.27 10.74
N LEU A 53 -11.75 -13.36 10.83
CA LEU A 53 -10.51 -13.37 10.04
C LEU A 53 -9.40 -14.14 10.75
N ALA A 54 -9.33 -14.00 12.07
CA ALA A 54 -8.41 -14.74 12.94
C ALA A 54 -8.95 -14.82 14.36
N GLU A 55 -8.48 -15.81 15.10
CA GLU A 55 -8.86 -16.05 16.49
C GLU A 55 -7.66 -16.50 17.30
N PHE A 56 -7.61 -16.07 18.55
CA PHE A 56 -6.60 -16.42 19.54
C PHE A 56 -7.27 -16.65 20.90
N THR A 57 -6.82 -17.66 21.63
CA THR A 57 -7.25 -17.87 23.04
C THR A 57 -6.25 -17.16 23.94
N MET A 58 -6.74 -16.24 24.78
CA MET A 58 -5.91 -15.46 25.69
C MET A 58 -5.10 -16.36 26.63
N ASP A 59 -3.78 -16.14 26.67
CA ASP A 59 -2.87 -16.74 27.64
C ASP A 59 -2.37 -15.70 28.65
N ALA A 60 -1.73 -16.19 29.73
CA ALA A 60 -1.23 -15.30 30.78
C ALA A 60 -0.20 -14.29 30.28
N ALA A 61 0.62 -14.66 29.28
CA ALA A 61 1.64 -13.79 28.72
C ALA A 61 1.03 -12.62 27.94
N THR A 62 0.01 -12.88 27.13
CA THR A 62 -0.72 -11.88 26.35
C THR A 62 -1.46 -10.90 27.25
N VAL A 63 -2.12 -11.41 28.29
CA VAL A 63 -2.79 -10.57 29.29
C VAL A 63 -1.77 -9.68 30.02
N ALA A 64 -0.63 -10.24 30.44
CA ALA A 64 0.43 -9.46 31.08
C ALA A 64 1.04 -8.39 30.15
N ALA A 65 1.24 -8.71 28.86
CA ALA A 65 1.72 -7.75 27.86
C ALA A 65 0.66 -6.69 27.50
N GLY A 66 -0.63 -7.01 27.66
CA GLY A 66 -1.75 -6.15 27.29
C GLY A 66 -1.93 -5.99 25.77
N THR A 67 -1.21 -6.77 24.96
CA THR A 67 -1.19 -6.70 23.50
C THR A 67 -1.01 -8.07 22.86
N HIS A 68 -1.57 -8.25 21.66
CA HIS A 68 -1.37 -9.43 20.82
C HIS A 68 -1.19 -9.03 19.36
N GLN A 69 -0.37 -9.77 18.60
CA GLN A 69 -0.16 -9.54 17.17
C GLN A 69 -0.71 -10.72 16.36
N PHE A 70 -1.67 -10.43 15.49
CA PHE A 70 -2.15 -11.39 14.49
C PHE A 70 -1.31 -11.30 13.22
N THR A 71 -1.16 -12.43 12.52
CA THR A 71 -0.69 -12.46 11.13
C THR A 71 -1.86 -12.88 10.23
N LEU A 72 -2.22 -12.04 9.27
CA LEU A 72 -3.31 -12.27 8.31
C LEU A 72 -2.78 -12.44 6.89
N GLY A 73 -3.62 -12.96 5.99
CA GLY A 73 -3.28 -13.07 4.58
C GLY A 73 -2.39 -14.27 4.21
N SER A 74 -2.38 -15.32 5.05
CA SER A 74 -1.70 -16.58 4.72
C SER A 74 -2.28 -17.21 3.45
N ILE A 75 -1.57 -18.18 2.86
CA ILE A 75 -2.05 -18.91 1.66
C ILE A 75 -3.43 -19.55 1.89
N ALA A 76 -3.78 -19.90 3.12
CA ALA A 76 -5.09 -20.48 3.46
C ALA A 76 -6.23 -19.44 3.53
N ASN A 77 -5.91 -18.16 3.66
CA ASN A 77 -6.86 -17.06 3.69
C ASN A 77 -6.24 -15.80 3.07
N PRO A 78 -5.99 -15.80 1.74
CA PRO A 78 -5.36 -14.68 1.08
C PRO A 78 -6.34 -13.50 1.03
N PHE A 79 -5.83 -12.29 1.23
CA PHE A 79 -6.62 -11.12 0.90
C PHE A 79 -6.66 -10.91 -0.62
N ASP A 80 -7.79 -10.45 -1.13
CA ASP A 80 -7.94 -9.96 -2.50
C ASP A 80 -7.73 -8.43 -2.55
N GLU A 81 -7.71 -7.87 -3.76
CA GLU A 81 -7.75 -6.41 -3.94
C GLU A 81 -9.00 -5.83 -3.27
N GLY A 82 -8.83 -4.82 -2.44
CA GLY A 82 -9.95 -4.11 -1.84
C GLY A 82 -9.69 -3.61 -0.42
N THR A 83 -10.75 -3.04 0.16
CA THR A 83 -10.72 -2.48 1.51
C THR A 83 -11.46 -3.38 2.50
N TYR A 84 -10.78 -3.70 3.59
CA TYR A 84 -11.26 -4.50 4.70
C TYR A 84 -11.41 -3.63 5.95
N THR A 85 -12.63 -3.55 6.47
CA THR A 85 -12.89 -2.94 7.79
C THR A 85 -12.73 -4.01 8.85
N ILE A 86 -11.72 -3.89 9.72
CA ILE A 86 -11.35 -4.90 10.71
C ILE A 86 -11.60 -4.38 12.13
N PHE A 87 -12.30 -5.18 12.93
CA PHE A 87 -12.52 -4.95 14.35
C PHE A 87 -11.83 -6.03 15.17
N ALA A 88 -11.43 -5.70 16.40
CA ALA A 88 -11.11 -6.71 17.41
C ALA A 88 -12.35 -6.97 18.28
N VAL A 89 -12.61 -8.23 18.60
CA VAL A 89 -13.69 -8.65 19.48
C VAL A 89 -13.13 -9.59 20.53
N THR A 90 -13.27 -9.23 21.79
CA THR A 90 -13.04 -10.16 22.90
C THR A 90 -14.34 -10.92 23.17
N VAL A 91 -14.25 -12.22 23.47
CA VAL A 91 -15.39 -13.09 23.80
C VAL A 91 -15.13 -13.76 25.14
N ASP A 92 -16.03 -13.57 26.10
CA ASP A 92 -16.02 -14.34 27.33
C ASP A 92 -16.70 -15.68 27.04
N THR A 93 -15.93 -16.76 27.04
CA THR A 93 -16.44 -18.07 26.62
C THR A 93 -17.33 -18.71 27.67
N SER A 94 -17.26 -18.27 28.92
CA SER A 94 -18.04 -18.84 30.02
C SER A 94 -19.48 -18.35 30.05
N ILE A 95 -19.69 -17.09 29.67
CA ILE A 95 -21.00 -16.43 29.67
C ILE A 95 -21.45 -15.92 28.30
N ASN A 96 -20.64 -16.15 27.25
CA ASN A 96 -20.88 -15.69 25.87
C ASN A 96 -21.10 -14.16 25.76
N ASP A 97 -20.50 -13.39 26.66
CA ASP A 97 -20.46 -11.92 26.56
C ASP A 97 -19.44 -11.51 25.49
N LYS A 98 -19.65 -10.36 24.84
CA LYS A 98 -18.79 -9.86 23.74
C LYS A 98 -18.54 -8.36 23.89
N ALA A 99 -17.31 -7.94 23.58
CA ALA A 99 -16.94 -6.53 23.54
C ALA A 99 -16.12 -6.26 22.29
N THR A 100 -16.62 -5.35 21.45
CA THR A 100 -15.98 -4.90 20.21
C THR A 100 -15.04 -3.74 20.49
N SER A 101 -13.97 -3.64 19.72
CA SER A 101 -12.97 -2.58 19.85
C SER A 101 -13.55 -1.17 19.72
N THR A 102 -12.89 -0.20 20.34
CA THR A 102 -13.30 1.22 20.33
C THR A 102 -13.28 1.89 18.94
N GLY A 103 -12.72 1.21 17.94
CA GLY A 103 -12.72 1.61 16.54
C GLY A 103 -12.29 0.45 15.64
N SER A 104 -12.33 0.67 14.33
CA SER A 104 -11.89 -0.28 13.31
C SER A 104 -10.60 0.16 12.63
N LEU A 105 -9.87 -0.80 12.08
CA LEU A 105 -8.83 -0.58 11.08
C LEU A 105 -9.46 -0.64 9.69
N ALA A 106 -9.19 0.36 8.85
CA ALA A 106 -9.49 0.30 7.42
C ALA A 106 -8.20 -0.12 6.69
N LEU A 107 -8.06 -1.40 6.39
CA LEU A 107 -6.92 -1.96 5.67
C LEU A 107 -7.25 -2.02 4.18
N THR A 108 -6.42 -1.45 3.32
CA THR A 108 -6.58 -1.61 1.87
C THR A 108 -5.45 -2.45 1.31
N ILE A 109 -5.81 -3.51 0.59
CA ILE A 109 -4.88 -4.35 -0.14
C ILE A 109 -4.87 -3.87 -1.59
N ASP A 110 -3.71 -3.42 -2.04
CA ASP A 110 -3.47 -2.89 -3.38
C ASP A 110 -2.44 -3.76 -4.13
N LYS A 111 -2.95 -4.72 -4.88
CA LYS A 111 -2.24 -5.64 -5.78
C LYS A 111 -2.24 -5.15 -7.23
N ARG A 112 -2.73 -3.95 -7.49
CA ARG A 112 -2.87 -3.46 -8.85
C ARG A 112 -1.49 -3.23 -9.44
N VAL A 113 -1.33 -3.66 -10.69
CA VAL A 113 -0.20 -3.26 -11.53
C VAL A 113 -0.75 -2.19 -12.47
N PRO A 114 -0.41 -0.91 -12.28
CA PRO A 114 -0.91 0.16 -13.14
C PRO A 114 -0.63 -0.14 -14.61
N GLY A 115 -1.52 0.30 -15.50
CA GLY A 115 -1.30 0.19 -16.93
C GLY A 115 0.01 0.85 -17.38
N ALA A 116 0.52 0.46 -18.55
CA ALA A 116 1.71 1.09 -19.10
C ALA A 116 1.45 2.58 -19.42
N PRO A 117 2.35 3.50 -19.03
CA PRO A 117 2.26 4.89 -19.46
C PRO A 117 2.55 5.02 -20.97
N SER A 118 2.31 6.20 -21.54
CA SER A 118 2.69 6.48 -22.93
C SER A 118 4.21 6.43 -23.11
N THR A 119 4.65 6.37 -24.37
CA THR A 119 6.04 6.68 -24.70
C THR A 119 6.41 8.07 -24.17
N PRO A 120 7.59 8.25 -23.56
CA PRO A 120 8.06 9.57 -23.15
C PRO A 120 8.21 10.50 -24.36
N ASN A 121 7.69 11.72 -24.26
CA ASN A 121 7.81 12.75 -25.29
C ASN A 121 8.69 13.89 -24.78
N LEU A 122 9.74 14.26 -25.50
CA LEU A 122 10.62 15.37 -25.12
C LEU A 122 9.84 16.69 -25.21
N LEU A 123 9.95 17.52 -24.17
CA LEU A 123 9.29 18.82 -24.17
C LEU A 123 9.82 19.68 -25.34
N ALA A 124 8.93 20.31 -26.11
CA ALA A 124 9.32 21.09 -27.30
C ALA A 124 10.35 22.20 -27.00
N THR A 125 10.33 22.77 -25.80
CA THR A 125 11.33 23.77 -25.38
C THR A 125 12.72 23.17 -25.12
N HIS A 126 12.81 21.86 -24.92
CA HIS A 126 14.02 21.08 -24.71
C HIS A 126 14.47 20.30 -25.96
N ASP A 127 13.64 20.26 -27.01
CA ASP A 127 13.96 19.69 -28.31
C ASP A 127 14.64 20.74 -29.21
N LYS A 128 15.96 20.90 -29.03
CA LYS A 128 16.77 21.99 -29.60
C LYS A 128 17.44 21.62 -30.94
N GLY A 129 17.02 20.52 -31.55
CA GLY A 129 17.48 20.10 -32.87
C GLY A 129 16.84 20.90 -34.01
N ALA A 130 16.75 20.27 -35.18
CA ALA A 130 16.17 20.87 -36.38
C ALA A 130 14.64 21.02 -36.31
N SER A 131 13.99 20.19 -35.49
CA SER A 131 12.56 20.23 -35.22
C SER A 131 12.34 20.28 -33.70
N SER A 132 11.22 20.87 -33.28
CA SER A 132 10.83 20.93 -31.87
C SER A 132 9.84 19.83 -31.47
N THR A 133 9.64 18.83 -32.33
CA THR A 133 8.63 17.78 -32.15
C THR A 133 9.11 16.39 -32.60
N ASP A 134 10.40 16.22 -32.91
CA ASP A 134 10.95 14.94 -33.39
C ASP A 134 11.73 14.18 -32.31
N ASN A 135 11.86 14.77 -31.12
CA ASN A 135 12.59 14.23 -29.97
C ASN A 135 14.10 14.06 -30.23
N ILE A 136 14.66 14.77 -31.21
CA ILE A 136 16.09 14.76 -31.53
C ILE A 136 16.72 16.09 -31.08
N THR A 137 17.35 16.08 -29.91
CA THR A 137 17.90 17.29 -29.30
C THR A 137 19.43 17.34 -29.25
N ASN A 138 19.99 18.54 -29.37
CA ASN A 138 21.39 18.83 -29.03
C ASN A 138 21.55 19.41 -27.61
N LYS A 139 20.44 19.57 -26.87
CA LYS A 139 20.46 19.94 -25.45
C LYS A 139 20.97 18.74 -24.65
N ASN A 140 21.99 18.95 -23.84
CA ASN A 140 22.69 17.88 -23.11
C ASN A 140 22.51 17.94 -21.59
N ALA A 141 21.61 18.79 -21.07
CA ALA A 141 21.37 18.95 -19.64
C ALA A 141 19.88 19.16 -19.35
N SER A 142 19.42 18.58 -18.23
CA SER A 142 18.07 18.75 -17.68
C SER A 142 16.98 18.62 -18.74
N LEU A 143 16.92 17.44 -19.38
CA LEU A 143 15.85 17.12 -20.31
C LEU A 143 14.58 16.76 -19.55
N SER A 144 13.45 17.24 -20.02
CA SER A 144 12.15 16.99 -19.41
C SER A 144 11.24 16.33 -20.41
N PHE A 145 10.55 15.30 -19.96
CA PHE A 145 9.69 14.47 -20.78
C PHE A 145 8.26 14.55 -20.26
N GLU A 146 7.34 14.80 -21.18
CA GLU A 146 5.92 14.62 -20.97
C GLU A 146 5.60 13.13 -21.10
N ILE A 147 4.97 12.58 -20.07
CA ILE A 147 4.57 11.18 -20.02
C ILE A 147 3.11 11.13 -19.63
N ARG A 148 2.26 10.56 -20.48
CA ARG A 148 0.85 10.37 -20.15
C ARG A 148 0.69 9.13 -19.28
N LEU A 149 -0.06 9.28 -18.19
CA LEU A 149 -0.44 8.16 -17.34
C LEU A 149 -1.37 7.22 -18.11
N PRO A 150 -1.38 5.90 -17.78
CA PRO A 150 -2.26 4.94 -18.42
C PRO A 150 -3.73 5.38 -18.35
N ASP A 151 -4.41 5.26 -19.49
CA ASP A 151 -5.86 5.40 -19.61
C ASP A 151 -6.59 4.06 -19.44
N GLN A 152 -5.84 2.95 -19.40
CA GLN A 152 -6.35 1.59 -19.20
C GLN A 152 -6.41 1.21 -17.72
N VAL A 153 -7.35 0.31 -17.39
CA VAL A 153 -7.53 -0.23 -16.04
C VAL A 153 -6.49 -1.35 -15.77
N PRO A 154 -5.87 -1.38 -14.58
CA PRO A 154 -6.04 -0.44 -13.48
C PRO A 154 -5.32 0.88 -13.75
N LEU A 155 -6.03 1.98 -13.54
CA LEU A 155 -5.49 3.33 -13.66
C LEU A 155 -4.40 3.55 -12.61
N ALA A 156 -3.43 4.40 -12.96
CA ALA A 156 -2.48 4.91 -11.99
C ALA A 156 -3.22 5.63 -10.85
N LYS A 157 -2.76 5.43 -9.62
CA LYS A 157 -3.24 6.11 -8.41
C LYS A 157 -2.11 6.92 -7.78
N SER A 158 -2.50 7.81 -6.86
CA SER A 158 -1.54 8.45 -5.97
C SER A 158 -0.74 7.37 -5.22
N GLY A 159 0.56 7.57 -5.07
CA GLY A 159 1.49 6.60 -4.50
C GLY A 159 2.19 5.71 -5.53
N ASP A 160 1.62 5.54 -6.73
CA ASP A 160 2.30 4.80 -7.81
C ASP A 160 3.58 5.52 -8.23
N THR A 161 4.56 4.76 -8.73
CA THR A 161 5.84 5.33 -9.16
C THR A 161 5.96 5.32 -10.69
N LEU A 162 6.15 6.49 -11.28
CA LEU A 162 6.53 6.65 -12.67
C LEU A 162 8.07 6.64 -12.79
N GLN A 163 8.60 5.80 -13.68
CA GLN A 163 10.04 5.65 -13.87
C GLN A 163 10.44 5.84 -15.33
N LEU A 164 11.54 6.54 -15.55
CA LEU A 164 12.12 6.74 -16.89
C LEU A 164 13.42 5.95 -16.98
N PHE A 165 13.57 5.22 -18.09
CA PHE A 165 14.72 4.37 -18.36
C PHE A 165 15.40 4.80 -19.67
N VAL A 166 16.72 4.70 -19.73
CA VAL A 166 17.53 4.93 -20.95
C VAL A 166 18.20 3.63 -21.34
N ALA A 167 17.89 3.15 -22.54
CA ALA A 167 18.44 1.93 -23.10
C ALA A 167 19.52 2.23 -24.15
N SER A 168 20.56 1.40 -24.19
CA SER A 168 21.57 1.42 -25.25
C SER A 168 21.12 0.70 -26.52
N THR A 169 19.99 -0.03 -26.45
CA THR A 169 19.34 -0.71 -27.57
C THR A 169 17.82 -0.51 -27.50
N PRO A 170 17.09 -0.51 -28.63
CA PRO A 170 15.65 -0.25 -28.64
C PRO A 170 14.77 -1.32 -27.96
N THR A 171 15.34 -2.48 -27.61
CA THR A 171 14.60 -3.68 -27.18
C THR A 171 14.76 -4.03 -25.71
N ALA A 172 15.55 -3.27 -24.94
CA ALA A 172 15.78 -3.54 -23.52
C ALA A 172 15.29 -2.39 -22.64
N VAL A 173 14.72 -2.70 -21.48
CA VAL A 173 14.55 -1.70 -20.41
C VAL A 173 15.94 -1.39 -19.87
N GLY A 174 16.42 -0.19 -20.15
CA GLY A 174 17.79 0.21 -19.82
C GLY A 174 17.98 0.63 -18.37
N THR A 175 18.86 1.60 -18.13
CA THR A 175 19.15 2.10 -16.78
C THR A 175 18.07 3.10 -16.35
N LYS A 176 17.57 3.00 -15.11
CA LYS A 176 16.66 3.99 -14.54
C LYS A 176 17.38 5.33 -14.37
N VAL A 177 16.86 6.38 -14.99
CA VAL A 177 17.45 7.73 -14.99
C VAL A 177 16.61 8.79 -14.27
N ALA A 178 15.31 8.52 -14.08
CA ALA A 178 14.44 9.37 -13.28
C ALA A 178 13.32 8.54 -12.64
N SER A 179 12.78 9.03 -11.53
CA SER A 179 11.68 8.40 -10.80
C SER A 179 10.82 9.49 -10.15
N LEU A 180 9.51 9.33 -10.20
CA LEU A 180 8.53 10.22 -9.55
C LEU A 180 7.49 9.37 -8.84
N VAL A 181 7.27 9.63 -7.55
CA VAL A 181 6.09 9.12 -6.84
C VAL A 181 4.94 10.05 -7.16
N LEU A 182 3.84 9.52 -7.69
CA LEU A 182 2.68 10.30 -8.09
C LEU A 182 1.95 10.81 -6.84
N SER A 183 2.05 12.11 -6.56
CA SER A 183 1.22 12.78 -5.55
C SER A 183 -0.05 13.40 -6.13
N SER A 184 -0.10 13.55 -7.46
CA SER A 184 -1.27 14.01 -8.22
C SER A 184 -1.34 13.28 -9.56
N LEU A 185 -2.56 13.01 -10.04
CA LEU A 185 -2.81 12.31 -11.31
C LEU A 185 -2.97 13.26 -12.50
N THR A 186 -2.25 14.38 -12.50
CA THR A 186 -2.19 15.28 -13.67
C THR A 186 -1.73 14.50 -14.91
N ASN A 187 -2.33 14.75 -16.05
CA ASN A 187 -2.01 14.03 -17.28
C ASN A 187 -1.87 15.05 -18.43
N PRO A 188 -0.65 15.28 -18.97
CA PRO A 188 0.59 14.53 -18.74
C PRO A 188 1.29 14.82 -17.41
N GLN A 189 2.17 13.91 -16.99
CA GLN A 189 3.20 14.10 -15.96
C GLN A 189 4.48 14.62 -16.61
N LEU A 190 5.27 15.40 -15.86
CA LEU A 190 6.57 15.88 -16.30
C LEU A 190 7.69 15.21 -15.49
N LEU A 191 8.54 14.43 -16.14
CA LEU A 191 9.76 13.89 -15.53
C LEU A 191 10.99 14.57 -16.12
N THR A 192 11.81 15.15 -15.24
CA THR A 192 13.10 15.71 -15.63
C THR A 192 14.20 14.72 -15.30
N LEU A 193 15.09 14.48 -16.25
CA LEU A 193 16.35 13.78 -15.97
C LEU A 193 17.11 14.62 -14.96
N SER A 194 17.27 14.09 -13.75
CA SER A 194 18.25 14.65 -12.83
C SER A 194 19.60 14.56 -13.53
N SER A 195 20.30 15.68 -13.66
CA SER A 195 21.75 15.64 -13.89
C SER A 195 22.32 14.82 -12.73
N THR A 196 22.74 13.59 -12.98
CA THR A 196 23.68 12.97 -12.04
C THR A 196 24.95 13.81 -12.11
N PRO A 197 25.58 14.13 -10.96
CA PRO A 197 26.82 14.90 -10.95
C PRO A 197 27.94 14.19 -11.71
#